data_AF-A0A528MXS9-F1
#
_entry.id   AF-A0A528MXS9-F1
#
_cell.length_a   1.000
_cell.length_b   1.000
_cell.length_c   1.000
_cell.angle_alpha   90.00
_cell.angle_beta   90.00
_cell.angle_gamma   90.00
#
_symmetry.space_group_name_H-M   'P 1'
#
loop_
_entity.id
_entity.type
_entity.pdbx_description
1 polymer ?
#
loop_
_entity_poly.entity_id
_entity_poly.type
_entity_poly.pdbx_seq_one_letter_code
_entity_poly.pdbx_strand_id
1 'polypeptide(L)'
;IQERVRQTSGLLKLDALLERRPSALSGGQRQRVALGRAMVRKPKIFLMDEPLANLDAALRIHTRGEIARLHKEMETTTIFVTHDQAEAAALSDRVAVIFGGELRQVAAPADLYREPVDLDVARFLAQPFLNELAVAAPIGGALMIGGSRIIIRDALGSGLAGTLAFRPEHATLAEKDHPGALPVRVTRIEHAGIDAHVFVDAEAGAQFVARISAERARSLRDGDNLGLTIDAEQAWFFPSNGSRQRGDHSGAA
;
A
#
# COMPACT_ATOMS: atom_id res chain seq x y z
N ILE A 1 7.50 -22.91 -33.02
CA ILE A 1 7.39 -21.44 -32.78
C ILE A 1 5.97 -20.94 -33.06
N GLN A 2 5.37 -21.21 -34.23
CA GLN A 2 4.01 -20.78 -34.57
C GLN A 2 2.95 -21.13 -33.52
N GLU A 3 2.99 -22.34 -32.95
CA GLU A 3 2.07 -22.74 -31.89
C GLU A 3 2.15 -21.84 -30.65
N ARG A 4 3.38 -21.51 -30.22
CA ARG A 4 3.60 -20.60 -29.09
C ARG A 4 3.15 -19.18 -29.39
N VAL A 5 3.31 -18.74 -30.63
CA VAL A 5 2.82 -17.42 -31.08
C VAL A 5 1.30 -17.37 -30.96
N ARG A 6 0.58 -18.39 -31.43
CA ARG A 6 -0.89 -18.47 -31.30
C ARG A 6 -1.37 -18.53 -29.86
N GLN A 7 -0.72 -19.33 -29.01
CA GLN A 7 -1.05 -19.39 -27.58
C GLN A 7 -0.84 -18.03 -26.92
N THR A 8 0.31 -17.39 -27.17
CA THR A 8 0.66 -16.09 -26.57
C THR A 8 -0.24 -14.95 -27.09
N SER A 9 -0.62 -14.97 -28.37
CA SER A 9 -1.54 -13.96 -28.92
C SER A 9 -2.92 -14.04 -28.30
N GLY A 10 -3.41 -15.25 -28.01
CA GLY A 10 -4.66 -15.48 -27.29
C GLY A 10 -4.67 -14.86 -25.90
N LEU A 11 -3.66 -15.20 -25.09
CA LEU A 11 -3.50 -14.66 -23.72
C LEU A 11 -3.44 -13.13 -23.71
N LEU A 12 -2.78 -12.55 -24.72
CA LEU A 12 -2.60 -11.10 -24.82
C LEU A 12 -3.69 -10.41 -25.64
N LYS A 13 -4.75 -11.11 -26.08
CA LYS A 13 -5.83 -10.56 -26.93
C LYS A 13 -5.28 -9.84 -28.19
N LEU A 14 -4.39 -10.51 -28.90
CA LEU A 14 -3.69 -10.01 -30.10
C LEU A 14 -4.03 -10.80 -31.38
N ASP A 15 -4.87 -11.84 -31.33
CA ASP A 15 -5.11 -12.74 -32.47
C ASP A 15 -5.58 -12.01 -33.73
N ALA A 16 -6.51 -11.06 -33.58
CA ALA A 16 -7.03 -10.25 -34.69
C ALA A 16 -6.02 -9.22 -35.24
N LEU A 17 -4.84 -9.11 -34.62
CA LEU A 17 -3.83 -8.09 -34.92
C LEU A 17 -2.52 -8.69 -35.47
N LEU A 18 -2.43 -10.01 -35.63
CA LEU A 18 -1.20 -10.72 -36.03
C LEU A 18 -0.61 -10.22 -37.36
N GLU A 19 -1.46 -9.88 -38.33
CA GLU A 19 -1.04 -9.41 -39.66
C GLU A 19 -0.76 -7.89 -39.70
N ARG A 20 -1.01 -7.16 -38.60
CA ARG A 20 -0.82 -5.70 -38.58
C ARG A 20 0.64 -5.34 -38.37
N ARG A 21 1.08 -4.32 -39.10
CA ARG A 21 2.42 -3.71 -38.90
C ARG A 21 2.44 -2.87 -37.62
N PRO A 22 3.61 -2.71 -36.95
CA PRO A 22 3.72 -1.96 -35.70
C PRO A 22 3.17 -0.53 -35.74
N SER A 23 3.26 0.16 -36.88
CA SER A 23 2.72 1.51 -37.07
C SER A 23 1.19 1.59 -37.05
N ALA A 24 0.49 0.47 -37.25
CA ALA A 24 -0.97 0.36 -37.25
C ALA A 24 -1.55 -0.11 -35.90
N LEU A 25 -0.72 -0.19 -34.86
CA LEU A 25 -1.10 -0.61 -33.51
C LEU A 25 -1.14 0.59 -32.56
N SER A 26 -2.05 0.57 -31.59
CA SER A 26 -2.06 1.54 -30.47
C SER A 26 -0.86 1.33 -29.53
N GLY A 27 -0.59 2.30 -28.64
CA GLY A 27 0.48 2.18 -27.63
C GLY A 27 0.37 0.90 -26.78
N GLY A 28 -0.80 0.67 -26.17
CA GLY A 28 -1.06 -0.54 -25.39
C GLY A 28 -1.03 -1.84 -26.21
N GLN A 29 -1.39 -1.81 -27.50
CA GLN A 29 -1.24 -2.98 -28.39
C GLN A 29 0.25 -3.28 -28.65
N ARG A 30 1.08 -2.25 -28.92
CA ARG A 30 2.52 -2.43 -29.11
C ARG A 30 3.20 -2.97 -27.85
N GLN A 31 2.79 -2.51 -26.67
CA GLN A 31 3.32 -3.00 -25.40
C GLN A 31 2.98 -4.48 -25.17
N ARG A 32 1.74 -4.90 -25.48
CA ARG A 32 1.36 -6.31 -25.47
C ARG A 32 2.15 -7.14 -26.48
N VAL A 33 2.41 -6.63 -27.69
CA VAL A 33 3.29 -7.33 -28.66
C VAL A 33 4.70 -7.49 -28.09
N ALA A 34 5.24 -6.49 -27.40
CA ALA A 34 6.55 -6.58 -26.76
C ALA A 34 6.59 -7.66 -25.66
N LEU A 35 5.56 -7.70 -24.81
CA LEU A 35 5.40 -8.75 -23.79
C LEU A 35 5.32 -10.15 -24.44
N GLY A 36 4.52 -10.30 -25.50
CA GLY A 36 4.39 -11.55 -26.23
C GLY A 36 5.70 -12.02 -26.87
N ARG A 37 6.50 -11.08 -27.41
CA ARG A 37 7.85 -11.38 -27.94
C ARG A 37 8.79 -11.94 -26.86
N ALA A 38 8.71 -11.41 -25.64
CA ALA A 38 9.49 -11.92 -24.52
C ALA A 38 9.03 -13.33 -24.11
N MET A 39 7.71 -13.54 -23.98
CA MET A 39 7.12 -14.81 -23.55
C MET A 39 7.42 -15.98 -24.49
N VAL A 40 7.32 -15.77 -25.80
CA VAL A 40 7.54 -16.83 -26.80
C VAL A 40 8.97 -17.40 -26.75
N ARG A 41 9.94 -16.61 -26.24
CA ARG A 41 11.36 -16.99 -26.20
C ARG A 41 11.76 -17.86 -25.01
N LYS A 42 10.97 -17.95 -23.94
CA LYS A 42 11.32 -18.70 -22.70
C LYS A 42 12.76 -18.45 -22.22
N PRO A 43 13.15 -17.19 -21.93
CA PRO A 43 14.47 -16.88 -21.40
C PRO A 43 14.66 -17.50 -20.01
N LYS A 44 15.92 -17.61 -19.56
CA LYS A 44 16.24 -18.02 -18.17
C LYS A 44 15.87 -16.94 -17.13
N ILE A 45 15.83 -15.68 -17.56
CA ILE A 45 15.50 -14.52 -16.73
C ILE A 45 14.59 -13.60 -17.54
N PHE A 46 13.48 -13.18 -16.93
CA PHE A 46 12.64 -12.10 -17.45
C PHE A 46 13.01 -10.78 -16.79
N LEU A 47 13.22 -9.76 -17.60
CA LEU A 47 13.34 -8.37 -17.16
C LEU A 47 12.17 -7.61 -17.77
N MET A 48 11.30 -7.07 -16.93
CA MET A 48 10.12 -6.33 -17.37
C MET A 48 10.15 -4.94 -16.76
N ASP A 49 10.21 -3.93 -17.63
CA ASP A 49 10.23 -2.52 -17.23
C ASP A 49 8.88 -1.89 -17.55
N GLU A 50 8.10 -1.60 -16.51
CA GLU A 50 6.73 -1.09 -16.54
C GLU A 50 5.84 -1.70 -17.64
N PRO A 51 5.73 -3.05 -17.74
CA PRO A 51 5.09 -3.70 -18.88
C PRO A 51 3.58 -3.44 -18.97
N LEU A 52 2.97 -2.83 -17.94
CA LEU A 52 1.54 -2.61 -17.82
C LEU A 52 1.10 -1.12 -17.88
N ALA A 53 2.05 -0.18 -17.96
CA ALA A 53 1.77 1.25 -17.79
C ALA A 53 0.76 1.83 -18.81
N ASN A 54 0.80 1.41 -20.09
CA ASN A 54 -0.08 1.97 -21.13
C ASN A 54 -1.32 1.13 -21.44
N LEU A 55 -1.74 0.25 -20.52
CA LEU A 55 -2.99 -0.49 -20.64
C LEU A 55 -4.11 0.19 -19.83
N ASP A 56 -5.32 0.14 -20.36
CA ASP A 56 -6.54 0.52 -19.64
C ASP A 56 -6.76 -0.38 -18.42
N ALA A 57 -7.57 0.06 -17.45
CA ALA A 57 -7.75 -0.61 -16.17
C ALA A 57 -8.24 -2.07 -16.30
N ALA A 58 -9.22 -2.33 -17.17
CA ALA A 58 -9.78 -3.66 -17.34
C ALA A 58 -8.76 -4.62 -17.97
N LEU A 59 -8.03 -4.14 -18.99
CA LEU A 59 -7.01 -4.92 -19.65
C LEU A 59 -5.76 -5.10 -18.77
N ARG A 60 -5.44 -4.13 -17.90
CA ARG A 60 -4.38 -4.22 -16.90
C ARG A 60 -4.67 -5.33 -15.90
N ILE A 61 -5.88 -5.38 -15.35
CA ILE A 61 -6.30 -6.44 -14.41
C ILE A 61 -6.18 -7.82 -15.07
N HIS A 62 -6.70 -7.97 -16.29
CA HIS A 62 -6.60 -9.21 -17.06
C HIS A 62 -5.15 -9.62 -17.31
N THR A 63 -4.34 -8.72 -17.87
CA THR A 63 -2.94 -9.00 -18.23
C THR A 63 -2.10 -9.31 -17.00
N ARG A 64 -2.34 -8.63 -15.87
CA ARG A 64 -1.72 -8.95 -14.57
C ARG A 64 -2.01 -10.38 -14.14
N GLY A 65 -3.26 -10.82 -14.26
CA GLY A 65 -3.64 -12.21 -13.97
C GLY A 65 -2.90 -13.22 -14.86
N GLU A 66 -2.80 -12.94 -16.16
CA GLU A 66 -2.06 -13.78 -17.09
C GLU A 66 -0.56 -13.81 -16.76
N ILE A 67 0.07 -12.67 -16.46
CA ILE A 67 1.49 -12.62 -16.06
C ILE A 67 1.72 -13.43 -14.78
N ALA A 68 0.87 -13.27 -13.76
CA ALA A 68 0.97 -14.04 -12.51
C ALA A 68 0.88 -15.55 -12.77
N ARG A 69 -0.08 -15.96 -13.60
CA ARG A 69 -0.24 -17.36 -14.00
C ARG A 69 0.99 -17.89 -14.72
N LEU A 70 1.50 -17.14 -15.70
CA LEU A 70 2.68 -17.53 -16.48
C LEU A 70 3.95 -17.59 -15.63
N HIS A 71 4.12 -16.66 -14.70
CA HIS A 71 5.23 -16.67 -13.76
C HIS A 71 5.22 -17.97 -12.94
N LYS A 72 4.04 -18.34 -12.44
CA LYS A 72 3.83 -19.59 -11.69
C LYS A 72 4.03 -20.85 -12.55
N GLU A 73 3.62 -20.84 -13.81
CA GLU A 73 3.77 -21.99 -14.72
C GLU A 73 5.20 -22.17 -15.25
N MET A 74 5.95 -21.08 -15.45
CA MET A 74 7.27 -21.14 -16.07
C MET A 74 8.44 -21.19 -15.08
N GLU A 75 8.19 -20.96 -13.79
CA GLU A 75 9.19 -20.98 -12.69
C GLU A 75 10.49 -20.21 -13.03
N THR A 76 10.36 -19.18 -13.87
CA THR A 76 11.49 -18.42 -14.41
C THR A 76 11.71 -17.20 -13.54
N THR A 77 12.96 -16.95 -13.14
CA THR A 77 13.33 -15.74 -12.40
C THR A 77 12.90 -14.50 -13.16
N THR A 78 12.10 -13.66 -12.50
CA THR A 78 11.53 -12.45 -13.11
C THR A 78 11.86 -11.25 -12.24
N ILE A 79 12.43 -10.22 -12.87
CA ILE A 79 12.57 -8.88 -12.29
C ILE A 79 11.53 -8.01 -12.96
N PHE A 80 10.60 -7.51 -12.16
CA PHE A 80 9.50 -6.66 -12.58
C PHE A 80 9.68 -5.28 -11.95
N VAL A 81 9.76 -4.24 -12.77
CA VAL A 81 9.87 -2.85 -12.33
C VAL A 81 8.52 -2.17 -12.56
N THR A 82 8.01 -1.52 -11.53
CA THR A 82 6.75 -0.77 -11.57
C THR A 82 6.72 0.30 -10.49
N HIS A 83 5.96 1.36 -10.73
CA HIS A 83 5.58 2.34 -9.72
C HIS A 83 4.20 2.02 -9.09
N ASP A 84 3.49 1.00 -9.58
CA ASP A 84 2.17 0.59 -9.07
C ASP A 84 2.31 -0.47 -7.96
N GLN A 85 1.83 -0.11 -6.77
CA GLN A 85 1.91 -0.95 -5.58
C GLN A 85 1.03 -2.20 -5.68
N ALA A 86 -0.12 -2.10 -6.35
CA ALA A 86 -1.03 -3.22 -6.54
C ALA A 86 -0.47 -4.21 -7.57
N GLU A 87 0.38 -3.78 -8.49
CA GLU A 87 1.17 -4.67 -9.33
C GLU A 87 2.28 -5.36 -8.53
N ALA A 88 3.08 -4.60 -7.80
CA ALA A 88 4.16 -5.13 -6.98
C ALA A 88 3.66 -6.19 -5.98
N ALA A 89 2.55 -5.90 -5.28
CA ALA A 89 1.97 -6.80 -4.29
C ALA A 89 1.34 -8.06 -4.90
N ALA A 90 0.81 -7.99 -6.13
CA ALA A 90 0.11 -9.11 -6.75
C ALA A 90 1.03 -10.05 -7.54
N LEU A 91 2.18 -9.56 -8.02
CA LEU A 91 3.04 -10.30 -8.95
C LEU A 91 4.33 -10.82 -8.31
N SER A 92 4.74 -10.29 -7.16
CA SER A 92 6.09 -10.49 -6.65
C SER A 92 6.11 -11.35 -5.39
N ASP A 93 7.02 -12.33 -5.36
CA ASP A 93 7.35 -13.05 -4.11
C ASP A 93 8.03 -12.12 -3.11
N ARG A 94 8.86 -11.19 -3.61
CA ARG A 94 9.57 -10.17 -2.85
C ARG A 94 9.56 -8.86 -3.60
N VAL A 95 9.46 -7.74 -2.89
CA VAL A 95 9.50 -6.40 -3.46
C VAL A 95 10.69 -5.65 -2.89
N ALA A 96 11.44 -5.00 -3.77
CA ALA A 96 12.56 -4.13 -3.43
C ALA A 96 12.12 -2.67 -3.58
N VAL A 97 12.00 -1.95 -2.46
CA VAL A 97 11.66 -0.52 -2.44
C VAL A 97 12.94 0.29 -2.61
N ILE A 98 12.97 1.14 -3.64
CA ILE A 98 14.13 1.98 -3.99
C ILE A 98 13.72 3.45 -3.92
N PHE A 99 14.50 4.26 -3.22
CA PHE A 99 14.33 5.71 -3.12
C PHE A 99 15.64 6.43 -3.41
N GLY A 100 15.61 7.43 -4.30
CA GLY A 100 16.82 8.20 -4.63
C GLY A 100 17.99 7.36 -5.19
N GLY A 101 17.69 6.19 -5.76
CA GLY A 101 18.71 5.22 -6.21
C GLY A 101 19.24 4.29 -5.12
N GLU A 102 18.78 4.44 -3.88
CA GLU A 102 19.16 3.57 -2.76
C GLU A 102 18.09 2.52 -2.48
N LEU A 103 18.53 1.27 -2.29
CA LEU A 103 17.69 0.20 -1.83
C LEU A 103 17.33 0.42 -0.36
N ARG A 104 16.04 0.58 -0.06
CA ARG A 104 15.54 0.85 1.30
C ARG A 104 15.13 -0.42 2.02
N GLN A 105 14.31 -1.24 1.39
CA GLN A 105 13.79 -2.47 2.00
C GLN A 105 13.54 -3.54 0.94
N VAL A 106 13.82 -4.80 1.29
CA VAL A 106 13.43 -5.97 0.49
C VAL A 106 12.73 -6.99 1.38
N ALA A 107 11.42 -7.16 1.21
CA ALA A 107 10.66 -8.19 1.91
C ALA A 107 9.49 -8.69 1.07
N ALA A 108 8.75 -9.68 1.57
CA ALA A 108 7.50 -10.09 0.93
C ALA A 108 6.48 -8.92 0.98
N PRO A 109 5.53 -8.83 0.04
CA PRO A 109 4.53 -7.76 0.03
C PRO A 109 3.79 -7.58 1.36
N ALA A 110 3.41 -8.69 2.01
CA ALA A 110 2.71 -8.67 3.29
C ALA A 110 3.60 -8.10 4.42
N ASP A 111 4.87 -8.48 4.44
CA ASP A 111 5.83 -8.00 5.44
C ASP A 111 6.15 -6.52 5.23
N LEU A 112 6.30 -6.07 3.98
CA LEU A 112 6.45 -4.64 3.65
C LEU A 112 5.26 -3.82 4.14
N TYR A 113 4.06 -4.31 3.88
CA TYR A 113 2.84 -3.63 4.29
C TYR A 113 2.74 -3.47 5.81
N ARG A 114 3.13 -4.51 6.56
CA ARG A 114 3.03 -4.59 8.02
C ARG A 114 4.21 -3.93 8.74
N GLU A 115 5.40 -4.07 8.19
CA GLU A 115 6.67 -3.74 8.85
C GLU A 115 7.57 -2.88 7.94
N PRO A 116 7.16 -1.63 7.64
CA PRO A 116 8.04 -0.68 6.97
C PRO A 116 9.23 -0.34 7.88
N VAL A 117 10.44 -0.32 7.31
CA VAL A 117 11.70 -0.05 8.05
C VAL A 117 11.86 1.40 8.50
N ASP A 118 11.25 2.33 7.77
CA ASP A 118 11.28 3.75 8.04
C ASP A 118 9.97 4.43 7.58
N LEU A 119 9.85 5.71 7.92
CA LEU A 119 8.67 6.51 7.62
C LEU A 119 8.47 6.73 6.12
N ASP A 120 9.55 6.78 5.33
CA ASP A 120 9.46 7.00 3.88
C ASP A 120 8.92 5.76 3.17
N VAL A 121 9.34 4.57 3.58
CA VAL A 121 8.74 3.31 3.12
C VAL A 121 7.29 3.18 3.57
N ALA A 122 6.96 3.59 4.81
CA ALA A 122 5.58 3.61 5.29
C ALA A 122 4.69 4.53 4.45
N ARG A 123 5.16 5.76 4.16
CA ARG A 123 4.47 6.74 3.30
C ARG A 123 4.25 6.21 1.91
N PHE A 124 5.28 5.60 1.32
CA PHE A 124 5.20 4.98 0.01
C PHE A 124 4.08 3.96 -0.03
N LEU A 125 4.11 2.98 0.87
CA LEU A 125 3.19 1.84 0.86
C LEU A 125 1.76 2.17 1.31
N ALA A 126 1.51 3.38 1.82
CA ALA A 126 0.22 3.83 2.34
C ALA A 126 -0.46 4.91 1.47
N GLN A 127 0.03 5.17 0.25
CA GLN A 127 -0.60 6.15 -0.62
C GLN A 127 -2.08 5.79 -0.91
N PRO A 128 -3.00 6.78 -0.94
CA PRO A 128 -2.72 8.22 -0.83
C PRO A 128 -2.60 8.77 0.60
N PHE A 129 -2.93 8.00 1.64
CA PHE A 129 -3.02 8.51 3.01
C PHE A 129 -2.22 7.67 4.00
N LEU A 130 -1.22 8.30 4.62
CA LEU A 130 -0.65 7.87 5.89
C LEU A 130 -0.99 8.92 6.94
N ASN A 131 -1.56 8.49 8.07
CA ASN A 131 -1.72 9.38 9.21
C ASN A 131 -0.38 9.55 9.89
N GLU A 132 0.03 10.78 10.18
CA GLU A 132 1.31 11.10 10.81
C GLU A 132 1.12 12.20 11.86
N LEU A 133 1.71 12.01 13.03
CA LEU A 133 1.74 13.02 14.07
C LEU A 133 3.09 13.00 14.79
N ALA A 134 3.76 14.15 14.83
CA ALA A 134 4.90 14.35 15.70
C ALA A 134 4.44 14.36 17.16
N VAL A 135 5.02 13.50 17.98
CA VAL A 135 4.65 13.31 19.38
C VAL A 135 5.88 13.40 20.27
N ALA A 136 5.68 13.92 21.48
CA ALA A 136 6.72 13.92 22.51
C ALA A 136 7.07 12.48 22.95
N ALA A 137 8.14 12.35 23.73
CA ALA A 137 8.53 11.07 24.29
C ALA A 137 7.37 10.45 25.10
N PRO A 138 7.11 9.14 24.96
CA PRO A 138 6.08 8.45 25.72
C PRO A 138 6.24 8.66 27.24
N ILE A 139 5.15 9.00 27.93
CA ILE A 139 5.14 9.18 29.39
C ILE A 139 4.45 7.97 30.02
N GLY A 140 5.21 7.20 30.80
CA GLY A 140 4.71 5.95 31.40
C GLY A 140 4.20 4.95 30.36
N GLY A 141 4.83 4.89 29.18
CA GLY A 141 4.48 3.96 28.10
C GLY A 141 3.30 4.38 27.21
N ALA A 142 2.87 5.64 27.24
CA ALA A 142 1.83 6.13 26.33
C ALA A 142 2.21 7.45 25.67
N LEU A 143 1.72 7.62 24.44
CA LEU A 143 1.77 8.88 23.71
C LEU A 143 0.65 9.79 24.23
N MET A 144 0.99 11.06 24.44
CA MET A 144 0.04 12.08 24.85
C MET A 144 -0.34 12.93 23.63
N ILE A 145 -1.62 12.92 23.26
CA ILE A 145 -2.16 13.69 22.14
C ILE A 145 -3.29 14.55 22.70
N GLY A 146 -3.04 15.85 22.85
CA GLY A 146 -3.92 16.73 23.61
C GLY A 146 -4.10 16.23 25.05
N GLY A 147 -5.35 16.11 25.50
CA GLY A 147 -5.70 15.47 26.78
C GLY A 147 -5.70 13.93 26.78
N SER A 148 -5.55 13.28 25.62
CA SER A 148 -5.73 11.84 25.47
C SER A 148 -4.43 11.05 25.62
N ARG A 149 -4.55 9.88 26.27
CA ARG A 149 -3.46 8.92 26.47
C ARG A 149 -3.65 7.74 25.53
N ILE A 150 -2.76 7.60 24.54
CA ILE A 150 -2.81 6.56 23.52
C ILE A 150 -1.63 5.59 23.71
N ILE A 151 -1.94 4.29 23.81
CA ILE A 151 -0.91 3.24 23.93
C ILE A 151 -0.69 2.64 22.55
N ILE A 152 0.56 2.69 22.08
CA ILE A 152 1.00 2.09 20.83
C ILE A 152 2.13 1.13 21.18
N ARG A 153 2.03 -0.14 20.79
CA ARG A 153 3.00 -1.17 21.16
C ARG A 153 4.43 -0.77 20.76
N ASP A 154 4.56 -0.22 19.56
CA ASP A 154 5.82 0.19 18.96
C ASP A 154 6.51 1.36 19.69
N ALA A 155 5.75 2.13 20.49
CA ALA A 155 6.26 3.23 21.30
C ALA A 155 6.66 2.81 22.73
N LEU A 156 6.34 1.58 23.14
CA LEU A 156 6.62 1.11 24.50
C LEU A 156 8.13 1.08 24.76
N GLY A 157 8.54 1.66 25.90
CA GLY A 157 9.95 1.72 26.28
C GLY A 157 10.77 2.78 25.54
N SER A 158 10.21 3.48 24.54
CA SER A 158 10.88 4.62 23.93
C SER A 158 10.94 5.79 24.92
N GLY A 159 12.14 6.33 25.14
CA GLY A 159 12.37 7.57 25.86
C GLY A 159 12.53 8.79 24.95
N LEU A 160 12.31 8.62 23.64
CA LEU A 160 12.53 9.65 22.62
C LEU A 160 11.21 10.14 22.05
N ALA A 161 11.17 11.42 21.69
CA ALA A 161 10.14 11.96 20.80
C ALA A 161 10.26 11.31 19.42
N GLY A 162 9.18 11.34 18.64
CA GLY A 162 9.13 10.68 17.34
C GLY A 162 7.85 10.97 16.58
N THR A 163 7.60 10.17 15.56
CA THR A 163 6.40 10.24 14.73
C THR A 163 5.52 9.03 14.97
N LEU A 164 4.30 9.26 15.44
CA LEU A 164 3.22 8.28 15.37
C LEU A 164 2.75 8.22 13.91
N ALA A 165 2.69 7.02 13.34
CA ALA A 165 2.11 6.84 12.02
C ALA A 165 1.20 5.61 11.95
N PHE A 166 0.10 5.69 11.20
CA PHE A 166 -0.82 4.58 11.01
C PHE A 166 -1.61 4.72 9.72
N ARG A 167 -2.08 3.59 9.18
CA ARG A 167 -2.94 3.59 7.98
C ARG A 167 -4.38 3.93 8.35
N PRO A 168 -5.17 4.53 7.45
CA PRO A 168 -6.58 4.84 7.71
C PRO A 168 -7.43 3.65 8.13
N GLU A 169 -7.14 2.45 7.61
CA GLU A 169 -7.81 1.20 7.97
C GLU A 169 -7.45 0.67 9.36
N HIS A 170 -6.39 1.20 9.99
CA HIS A 170 -5.98 0.86 11.35
C HIS A 170 -6.55 1.83 12.39
N ALA A 171 -7.51 2.67 11.98
CA ALA A 171 -8.23 3.57 12.87
C ALA A 171 -9.73 3.29 12.79
N THR A 172 -10.39 3.31 13.95
CA THR A 172 -11.84 3.09 14.04
C THR A 172 -12.50 4.33 14.61
N LEU A 173 -13.51 4.85 13.91
CA LEU A 173 -14.40 5.85 14.47
C LEU A 173 -15.32 5.19 15.49
N ALA A 174 -15.53 5.84 16.62
CA ALA A 174 -16.37 5.40 17.73
C ALA A 174 -17.24 6.55 18.22
N GLU A 175 -18.12 6.28 19.18
CA GLU A 175 -18.84 7.33 19.89
C GLU A 175 -17.86 8.26 20.61
N LYS A 176 -18.23 9.54 20.75
CA LYS A 176 -17.38 10.60 21.32
C LYS A 176 -16.77 10.24 22.68
N ASP A 177 -17.55 9.59 23.53
CA ASP A 177 -17.16 9.29 24.91
C ASP A 177 -16.57 7.86 25.06
N HIS A 178 -16.19 7.23 23.94
CA HIS A 178 -15.60 5.89 23.98
C HIS A 178 -14.26 5.91 24.74
N PRO A 179 -14.09 5.08 25.80
CA PRO A 179 -12.86 5.07 26.59
C PRO A 179 -11.61 4.80 25.75
N GLY A 180 -10.60 5.65 25.88
CA GLY A 180 -9.33 5.52 25.14
C GLY A 180 -9.38 6.02 23.69
N ALA A 181 -10.53 6.53 23.23
CA ALA A 181 -10.61 7.19 21.93
C ALA A 181 -10.10 8.65 22.02
N LEU A 182 -9.47 9.10 20.95
CA LEU A 182 -9.12 10.50 20.77
C LEU A 182 -10.37 11.28 20.34
N PRO A 183 -10.77 12.36 21.03
CA PRO A 183 -11.86 13.21 20.57
C PRO A 183 -11.49 13.85 19.23
N VAL A 184 -12.37 13.69 18.24
CA VAL A 184 -12.18 14.23 16.90
C VAL A 184 -13.46 14.85 16.35
N ARG A 185 -13.31 15.77 15.40
CA ARG A 185 -14.40 16.39 14.66
C ARG A 185 -14.27 16.06 13.18
N VAL A 186 -15.33 15.53 12.57
CA VAL A 186 -15.39 15.29 11.13
C VAL A 186 -15.31 16.63 10.40
N THR A 187 -14.41 16.72 9.42
CA THR A 187 -14.25 17.91 8.57
C THR A 187 -14.61 17.64 7.12
N ARG A 188 -14.46 16.39 6.68
CA ARG A 188 -14.74 16.00 5.30
C ARG A 188 -14.97 14.51 5.18
N ILE A 189 -15.88 14.12 4.29
CA ILE A 189 -16.15 12.72 3.93
C ILE A 189 -15.98 12.58 2.42
N GLU A 190 -15.08 11.69 2.00
CA GLU A 190 -14.86 11.36 0.59
C GLU A 190 -15.31 9.93 0.31
N HIS A 191 -16.33 9.76 -0.55
CA HIS A 191 -16.79 8.44 -0.97
C HIS A 191 -15.88 7.86 -2.07
N ALA A 192 -15.41 6.63 -1.87
CA ALA A 192 -14.50 5.93 -2.77
C ALA A 192 -15.01 4.50 -3.04
N GLY A 193 -16.07 4.40 -3.85
CA GLY A 193 -16.68 3.12 -4.19
C GLY A 193 -17.37 2.46 -2.99
N ILE A 194 -16.86 1.31 -2.53
CA ILE A 194 -17.40 0.56 -1.40
C ILE A 194 -16.97 1.12 -0.04
N ASP A 195 -15.98 2.01 -0.03
CA ASP A 195 -15.43 2.63 1.16
C ASP A 195 -15.65 4.14 1.14
N ALA A 196 -15.35 4.77 2.27
CA ALA A 196 -15.23 6.21 2.42
C ALA A 196 -14.02 6.56 3.28
N HIS A 197 -13.34 7.65 2.93
CA HIS A 197 -12.31 8.27 3.75
C HIS A 197 -12.92 9.42 4.53
N VAL A 198 -12.83 9.35 5.86
CA VAL A 198 -13.36 10.37 6.77
C VAL A 198 -12.17 11.14 7.33
N PHE A 199 -12.08 12.41 6.96
CA PHE A 199 -11.09 13.35 7.47
C PHE A 199 -11.61 13.93 8.77
N VAL A 200 -10.75 13.91 9.79
CA VAL A 200 -11.08 14.36 11.12
C VAL A 200 -9.97 15.24 11.68
N ASP A 201 -10.36 16.31 12.37
CA ASP A 201 -9.46 17.13 13.17
C ASP A 201 -9.51 16.65 14.62
N ALA A 202 -8.34 16.49 15.23
CA ALA A 202 -8.18 16.27 16.66
C ALA A 202 -7.64 17.52 17.35
N GLU A 203 -7.51 17.47 18.68
CA GLU A 203 -6.83 18.52 19.43
C GLU A 203 -5.39 18.76 18.94
N ALA A 204 -4.84 19.94 19.28
CA ALA A 204 -3.49 20.37 18.90
C ALA A 204 -3.24 20.44 17.37
N GLY A 205 -4.29 20.53 16.56
CA GLY A 205 -4.19 20.69 15.11
C GLY A 205 -3.80 19.39 14.37
N ALA A 206 -3.87 18.24 15.04
CA ALA A 206 -3.62 16.96 14.41
C ALA A 206 -4.78 16.61 13.47
N GLN A 207 -4.47 16.17 12.25
CA GLN A 207 -5.46 15.78 11.25
C GLN A 207 -5.25 14.32 10.88
N PHE A 208 -6.35 13.55 10.86
CA PHE A 208 -6.33 12.14 10.56
C PHE A 208 -7.39 11.77 9.53
N VAL A 209 -7.17 10.63 8.90
CA VAL A 209 -8.07 9.98 7.96
C VAL A 209 -8.39 8.59 8.48
N ALA A 210 -9.68 8.27 8.61
CA ALA A 210 -10.15 6.91 8.88
C ALA A 210 -10.80 6.34 7.61
N ARG A 211 -10.57 5.07 7.32
CA ARG A 211 -11.27 4.35 6.24
C ARG A 211 -12.42 3.53 6.83
N ILE A 212 -13.63 3.79 6.37
CA ILE A 212 -14.83 3.06 6.77
C ILE A 212 -15.63 2.60 5.56
N SER A 213 -16.61 1.71 5.74
CA SER A 213 -17.50 1.35 4.64
C SER A 213 -18.35 2.54 4.19
N ALA A 214 -18.65 2.61 2.89
CA ALA A 214 -19.49 3.65 2.32
C ALA A 214 -20.91 3.66 2.92
N GLU A 215 -21.40 2.50 3.37
CA GLU A 215 -22.69 2.39 4.07
C GLU A 215 -22.65 3.08 5.43
N ARG A 216 -21.61 2.83 6.23
CA ARG A 216 -21.43 3.47 7.54
C ARG A 216 -21.28 4.98 7.39
N ALA A 217 -20.59 5.45 6.36
CA ALA A 217 -20.40 6.87 6.11
C ALA A 217 -21.72 7.65 5.90
N ARG A 218 -22.81 6.98 5.51
CA ARG A 218 -24.12 7.62 5.29
C ARG A 218 -24.76 8.17 6.56
N SER A 219 -24.38 7.68 7.74
CA SER A 219 -24.88 8.21 9.01
C SER A 219 -24.04 9.38 9.55
N LEU A 220 -22.89 9.67 8.94
CA LEU A 220 -21.97 10.72 9.38
C LEU A 220 -22.19 12.03 8.60
N ARG A 221 -21.90 13.16 9.23
CA ARG A 221 -21.98 14.50 8.66
C ARG A 221 -20.71 15.30 8.99
N ASP A 222 -20.44 16.30 8.16
CA ASP A 222 -19.45 17.32 8.49
C ASP A 222 -19.83 18.00 9.82
N GLY A 223 -18.84 18.18 10.69
CA GLY A 223 -18.99 18.73 12.02
C GLY A 223 -19.34 17.74 13.13
N ASP A 224 -19.60 16.46 12.81
CA ASP A 224 -19.87 15.43 13.83
C ASP A 224 -18.68 15.29 14.79
N ASN A 225 -18.97 15.19 16.09
CA ASN A 225 -17.96 14.91 17.10
C ASN A 225 -17.98 13.41 17.43
N LEU A 226 -16.83 12.77 17.26
CA LEU A 226 -16.64 11.33 17.39
C LEU A 226 -15.39 11.03 18.23
N GLY A 227 -15.22 9.75 18.57
CA GLY A 227 -13.95 9.22 19.05
C GLY A 227 -13.17 8.57 17.90
N LEU A 228 -11.85 8.68 17.89
CA LEU A 228 -10.95 7.92 17.02
C LEU A 228 -10.11 6.97 17.87
N THR A 229 -10.28 5.66 17.70
CA THR A 229 -9.37 4.68 18.26
C THR A 229 -8.33 4.29 17.23
N ILE A 230 -7.09 4.08 17.68
CA ILE A 230 -5.95 3.68 16.86
C ILE A 230 -5.57 2.26 17.29
N ASP A 231 -5.42 1.35 16.33
CA ASP A 231 -4.98 -0.01 16.63
C ASP A 231 -3.52 0.01 17.13
N ALA A 232 -3.35 -0.35 18.41
CA ALA A 232 -2.06 -0.33 19.10
C ALA A 232 -1.03 -1.31 18.52
N GLU A 233 -1.48 -2.35 17.81
CA GLU A 233 -0.62 -3.37 17.21
C GLU A 233 -0.20 -3.03 15.79
N GLN A 234 -1.02 -2.24 15.09
CA GLN A 234 -0.85 -1.94 13.67
C GLN A 234 -0.35 -0.52 13.39
N ALA A 235 -0.36 0.35 14.41
CA ALA A 235 0.30 1.65 14.35
C ALA A 235 1.80 1.52 14.59
N TRP A 236 2.54 2.47 14.02
CA TRP A 236 3.99 2.55 14.06
C TRP A 236 4.44 3.77 14.84
N PHE A 237 5.58 3.63 15.51
CA PHE A 237 6.27 4.74 16.14
C PHE A 237 7.70 4.81 15.60
N PHE A 238 8.04 5.94 14.99
CA PHE A 238 9.37 6.20 14.43
C PHE A 238 10.11 7.19 15.34
N PRO A 239 11.06 6.73 16.17
CA PRO A 239 11.83 7.62 17.04
C PRO A 239 12.65 8.63 16.23
N SER A 240 12.90 9.82 16.80
CA SER A 240 13.63 10.90 16.12
C SER A 240 15.09 10.57 15.78
N ASN A 241 15.69 9.57 16.43
CA ASN A 241 17.05 9.11 16.14
C ASN A 241 17.14 8.15 14.94
N GLY A 242 16.03 7.86 14.27
CA GLY A 242 15.99 7.06 13.05
C GLY A 242 15.24 5.74 13.22
N SER A 243 15.78 4.68 12.61
CA SER A 243 15.06 3.45 12.26
C SER A 243 14.28 2.83 13.41
N ARG A 244 13.08 2.37 13.07
CA ARG A 244 12.14 1.68 13.95
C ARG A 244 12.80 0.48 14.64
N GLN A 245 13.00 0.55 15.94
CA GLN A 245 13.48 -0.58 16.75
C GLN A 245 12.27 -1.30 17.33
N ARG A 246 11.83 -2.39 16.70
CA ARG A 246 10.87 -3.27 17.37
C ARG A 246 11.64 -4.13 18.38
N GLY A 247 11.29 -4.00 19.66
CA GLY A 247 11.63 -5.03 20.64
C GLY A 247 10.97 -6.33 20.22
N ASP A 248 11.76 -7.39 20.06
CA ASP A 248 11.29 -8.72 19.75
C ASP A 248 10.40 -9.22 20.90
N HIS A 249 9.10 -8.97 20.82
CA HIS A 249 8.10 -9.54 21.74
C HIS A 249 7.46 -10.81 21.16
N SER A 250 8.15 -11.45 20.21
CA SER A 250 7.84 -12.80 19.71
C SER A 250 8.24 -13.91 20.69
N GLY A 251 8.81 -13.58 21.85
CA GLY A 251 9.22 -14.54 22.89
C GLY A 251 8.83 -14.13 24.30
N ALA A 252 7.53 -14.15 24.62
CA ALA A 252 7.08 -14.19 26.01
C ALA A 252 5.78 -14.99 26.13
N ALA A 253 5.96 -16.28 26.42
CA ALA A 253 5.03 -17.32 26.90
C ALA A 253 3.86 -17.72 25.97
#